data_AF-A0AA88HMC7-F1
#
_entry.id   AF-A0AA88HMC7-F1
#
_cell.length_a   1.000
_cell.length_b   1.000
_cell.length_c   1.000
_cell.angle_alpha   90.00
_cell.angle_beta   90.00
_cell.angle_gamma   90.00
#
_symmetry.space_group_name_H-M   'P 1'
#
loop_
_entity.id
_entity.type
_entity.pdbx_description
1 polymer ?
#
loop_
_entity_poly.entity_id
_entity_poly.type
_entity_poly.pdbx_seq_one_letter_code
_entity_poly.pdbx_strand_id
1 'polypeptide(L)'
;MLSGWGSDLKLLNLLAGFEARMLSGWGSDLKLLNLLVGFEARMLSGWGSDLKLFNLLVGFEARMLSGWGSDLKLLNLLVGFEACMLSGWGSDLKLLNLLVGFEARTLSGWGSDLKLLNLLVGFEARIIVIKNLRKFKDLTLISGF
;
A
#
# COMPACT_ATOMS: atom_id res chain seq x y z
N MET A 1 12.52 -3.29 -10.63
CA MET A 1 12.36 -2.07 -11.46
C MET A 1 12.30 -0.84 -10.57
N LEU A 2 12.92 0.28 -10.97
CA LEU A 2 12.75 1.60 -10.35
C LEU A 2 11.90 2.47 -11.28
N SER A 3 10.87 3.16 -10.77
CA SER A 3 9.95 3.91 -11.63
C SER A 3 10.35 5.37 -11.94
N GLY A 4 11.29 5.98 -11.22
CA GLY A 4 11.85 7.30 -11.56
C GLY A 4 11.95 8.29 -10.39
N TRP A 5 12.24 9.56 -10.66
CA TRP A 5 12.37 10.62 -9.65
C TRP A 5 12.22 12.01 -10.28
N GLY A 6 11.57 12.95 -9.58
CA GLY A 6 11.34 14.31 -10.09
C GLY A 6 10.09 15.00 -9.53
N SER A 7 9.86 16.23 -9.97
CA SER A 7 8.61 16.96 -9.73
C SER A 7 7.60 16.64 -10.84
N ASP A 8 6.31 16.63 -10.51
CA ASP A 8 5.21 16.50 -11.48
C ASP A 8 5.21 15.23 -12.34
N LEU A 9 5.58 14.09 -11.77
CA LEU A 9 5.62 12.83 -12.52
C LEU A 9 4.25 12.12 -12.54
N LYS A 10 3.92 11.60 -13.72
CA LYS A 10 2.83 10.64 -13.91
C LYS A 10 3.39 9.40 -14.54
N LEU A 11 3.26 8.25 -13.87
CA LEU A 11 3.85 7.00 -14.36
C LEU A 11 2.86 5.85 -14.28
N LEU A 12 2.92 5.00 -15.31
CA LEU A 12 2.31 3.69 -15.34
C LEU A 12 3.43 2.66 -15.29
N ASN A 13 3.41 1.82 -14.27
CA ASN A 13 4.41 0.79 -14.05
C ASN A 13 3.74 -0.57 -14.11
N LEU A 14 4.20 -1.43 -15.01
CA LEU A 14 3.68 -2.78 -15.18
C LEU A 14 4.86 -3.75 -15.13
N LEU A 15 4.84 -4.67 -14.17
CA LEU A 15 5.91 -5.63 -13.97
C LEU A 15 5.31 -7.01 -13.75
N ALA A 16 5.72 -7.98 -14.58
CA ALA A 16 5.33 -9.37 -14.45
C ALA A 16 6.56 -10.27 -14.43
N GLY A 17 6.53 -11.34 -13.63
CA GLY A 17 7.61 -12.32 -13.57
C GLY A 17 7.44 -13.28 -12.39
N PHE A 18 8.23 -14.35 -12.34
CA PHE A 18 8.20 -15.27 -11.19
C PHE A 18 8.46 -14.51 -9.87
N GLU A 19 9.47 -13.64 -9.87
CA GLU A 19 9.71 -12.65 -8.81
C GLU A 19 9.54 -11.22 -9.36
N ALA A 20 8.38 -10.61 -9.14
CA ALA A 20 8.10 -9.24 -9.51
C ALA A 20 8.46 -8.28 -8.36
N ARG A 21 9.55 -7.52 -8.51
CA ARG A 21 10.01 -6.56 -7.49
C ARG A 21 10.08 -5.12 -8.01
N MET A 22 9.38 -4.20 -7.35
CA MET A 22 9.36 -2.78 -7.73
C MET A 22 9.66 -1.84 -6.57
N LEU A 23 10.55 -0.88 -6.84
CA LEU A 23 10.75 0.31 -6.03
C LEU A 23 10.10 1.47 -6.77
N SER A 24 9.06 2.03 -6.19
CA SER A 24 8.41 3.21 -6.74
C SER A 24 9.24 4.45 -6.47
N GLY A 25 9.26 5.35 -7.45
CA GLY A 25 10.02 6.59 -7.47
C GLY A 25 9.67 7.63 -6.41
N TRP A 26 10.53 8.64 -6.25
CA TRP A 26 10.39 9.71 -5.25
C TRP A 26 10.27 11.10 -5.88
N GLY A 27 9.52 12.01 -5.27
CA GLY A 27 9.25 13.33 -5.87
C GLY A 27 8.28 14.21 -5.08
N SER A 28 8.06 15.45 -5.51
CA SER A 28 7.18 16.38 -4.80
C SER A 28 5.69 16.24 -5.18
N ASP A 29 5.40 15.84 -6.41
CA ASP A 29 4.04 15.71 -6.95
C ASP A 29 3.99 14.46 -7.85
N LEU A 30 3.58 13.33 -7.29
CA LEU A 30 3.59 12.04 -7.99
C LEU A 30 2.19 11.47 -8.14
N LYS A 31 1.88 11.02 -9.37
CA LYS A 31 0.72 10.18 -9.67
C LYS A 31 1.19 8.86 -10.26
N LEU A 32 1.09 7.78 -9.51
CA LEU A 32 1.59 6.48 -9.96
C LEU A 32 0.47 5.44 -10.00
N LEU A 33 0.46 4.68 -11.09
CA LEU A 33 -0.33 3.46 -11.23
C LEU A 33 0.65 2.29 -11.33
N ASN A 34 0.73 1.47 -10.29
CA ASN A 34 1.67 0.35 -10.20
C ASN A 34 0.91 -0.98 -10.24
N LEU A 35 1.26 -1.83 -11.20
CA LEU A 35 0.70 -3.17 -11.39
C LEU A 35 1.84 -4.20 -11.35
N LEU A 36 1.82 -5.07 -10.35
CA LEU A 36 2.80 -6.15 -10.19
C LEU A 36 2.09 -7.49 -10.16
N VAL A 37 2.57 -8.43 -10.97
CA VAL A 37 2.03 -9.79 -11.03
C VAL A 37 3.17 -10.81 -10.98
N GLY A 38 3.13 -11.77 -10.07
CA GLY A 38 4.16 -12.80 -9.99
C GLY A 38 3.84 -13.93 -9.04
N PHE A 39 4.73 -14.91 -8.89
CA PHE A 39 4.62 -15.85 -7.78
C PHE A 39 4.94 -15.12 -6.47
N GLU A 40 6.04 -14.36 -6.47
CA GLU A 40 6.34 -13.34 -5.47
C GLU A 40 6.15 -11.94 -6.06
N ALA A 41 5.18 -11.18 -5.55
CA ALA A 41 4.95 -9.78 -5.90
C ALA A 41 5.33 -8.89 -4.71
N ARG A 42 6.41 -8.11 -4.85
CA ARG A 42 6.94 -7.26 -3.77
C ARG A 42 7.10 -5.81 -4.23
N MET A 43 6.53 -4.87 -3.48
CA MET A 43 6.63 -3.46 -3.79
C MET A 43 7.00 -2.61 -2.58
N LEU A 44 7.91 -1.66 -2.80
CA LEU A 44 8.09 -0.52 -1.91
C LEU A 44 7.57 0.73 -2.62
N SER A 45 6.50 1.33 -2.11
CA SER A 45 5.90 2.50 -2.77
C SER A 45 6.65 3.80 -2.47
N GLY A 46 6.49 4.79 -3.34
CA GLY A 46 7.33 5.98 -3.43
C GLY A 46 7.18 6.98 -2.29
N TRP A 47 8.11 7.94 -2.21
CA TRP A 47 8.22 8.95 -1.15
C TRP A 47 8.13 10.37 -1.72
N GLY A 48 7.54 11.31 -0.97
CA GLY A 48 7.30 12.63 -1.53
C GLY A 48 6.45 13.57 -0.70
N SER A 49 6.11 14.74 -1.27
CA SER A 49 5.23 15.70 -0.60
C SER A 49 3.74 15.50 -0.91
N ASP A 50 3.31 15.42 -2.18
CA ASP A 50 1.95 15.06 -2.59
C ASP A 50 2.01 13.79 -3.45
N LEU A 51 1.51 12.69 -2.90
CA LEU A 51 1.53 11.38 -3.52
C LEU A 51 0.11 10.87 -3.73
N LYS A 52 -0.21 10.49 -4.97
CA LYS A 52 -1.45 9.79 -5.33
C LYS A 52 -1.08 8.47 -6.00
N LEU A 53 -1.19 7.37 -5.26
CA LEU A 53 -0.79 6.06 -5.76
C LEU A 53 -1.99 5.11 -5.82
N PHE A 54 -2.08 4.39 -6.93
CA PHE A 54 -2.86 3.18 -7.04
C PHE A 54 -1.89 2.01 -7.20
N ASN A 55 -2.02 1.00 -6.36
CA ASN A 55 -1.15 -0.16 -6.37
C ASN A 55 -1.97 -1.44 -6.41
N LEU A 56 -1.68 -2.31 -7.38
CA LEU A 56 -2.22 -3.66 -7.48
C LEU A 56 -1.07 -4.65 -7.48
N LEU A 57 -1.04 -5.52 -6.48
CA LEU A 57 -0.10 -6.64 -6.38
C LEU A 57 -0.90 -7.94 -6.40
N VAL A 58 -0.55 -8.84 -7.31
CA VAL A 58 -1.13 -10.18 -7.42
C VAL A 58 -0.02 -11.22 -7.39
N GLY A 59 -0.11 -12.17 -6.46
CA GLY A 59 0.80 -13.31 -6.45
C GLY A 59 0.50 -14.36 -5.40
N PHE A 60 1.27 -15.44 -5.35
CA PHE A 60 1.16 -16.38 -4.22
C PHE A 60 1.53 -15.67 -2.92
N GLU A 61 2.64 -14.93 -2.95
CA GLU A 61 2.98 -13.92 -1.95
C GLU A 61 2.82 -12.51 -2.53
N ALA A 62 1.93 -11.70 -1.94
CA ALA A 62 1.80 -10.28 -2.24
C ALA A 62 2.23 -9.46 -1.02
N ARG A 63 3.36 -8.73 -1.13
CA ARG A 63 3.91 -7.92 -0.04
C ARG A 63 4.12 -6.48 -0.46
N MET A 64 3.60 -5.54 0.33
CA MET A 64 3.77 -4.11 0.08
C MET A 64 4.26 -3.36 1.31
N LEU A 65 5.31 -2.57 1.14
CA LEU A 65 5.66 -1.50 2.05
C LEU A 65 5.23 -0.17 1.44
N SER A 66 4.24 0.44 2.06
CA SER A 66 3.72 1.73 1.63
C SER A 66 4.68 2.87 2.00
N GLY A 67 4.65 3.92 1.20
CA GLY A 67 5.61 5.00 1.19
C GLY A 67 5.25 6.13 2.15
N TRP A 68 6.14 7.08 2.28
CA TRP A 68 6.05 8.18 3.24
C TRP A 68 5.95 9.54 2.54
N GLY A 69 5.24 10.46 3.17
CA GLY A 69 5.07 11.79 2.61
C GLY A 69 4.16 12.72 3.40
N SER A 70 4.17 14.01 3.10
CA SER A 70 3.32 14.98 3.82
C SER A 70 1.84 14.81 3.51
N ASP A 71 1.49 14.62 2.23
CA ASP A 71 0.13 14.42 1.72
C ASP A 71 0.09 13.13 0.89
N LEU A 72 -0.64 12.13 1.37
CA LEU A 72 -0.64 10.79 0.79
C LEU A 72 -2.07 10.29 0.58
N LYS A 73 -2.40 10.01 -0.68
CA LYS A 73 -3.64 9.33 -1.08
C LYS A 73 -3.29 8.00 -1.72
N LEU A 74 -3.65 6.92 -1.04
CA LEU A 74 -3.29 5.57 -1.47
C LEU A 74 -4.53 4.69 -1.60
N LEU A 75 -4.58 3.99 -2.73
CA LEU A 75 -5.45 2.85 -2.95
C LEU A 75 -4.58 1.62 -3.21
N ASN A 76 -4.58 0.69 -2.27
CA ASN A 76 -3.77 -0.52 -2.34
C ASN A 76 -4.67 -1.75 -2.42
N LEU A 77 -4.43 -2.59 -3.42
CA LEU A 77 -5.08 -3.89 -3.60
C LEU A 77 -4.01 -4.97 -3.66
N LEU A 78 -4.01 -5.86 -2.66
CA LEU A 78 -3.11 -7.01 -2.59
C LEU A 78 -3.94 -8.28 -2.63
N VAL A 79 -3.61 -9.17 -3.55
CA VAL A 79 -4.32 -10.44 -3.73
C VAL A 79 -3.30 -11.58 -3.78
N GLY A 80 -3.46 -12.56 -2.90
CA GLY A 80 -2.59 -13.73 -2.89
C GLY A 80 -2.97 -14.82 -1.90
N PHE A 81 -2.14 -15.86 -1.76
CA PHE A 81 -2.28 -16.79 -0.65
C PHE A 81 -1.88 -16.09 0.65
N GLU A 82 -0.73 -15.41 0.63
CA GLU A 82 -0.31 -14.44 1.64
C GLU A 82 -0.43 -13.02 1.07
N ALA A 83 -1.26 -12.19 1.71
CA ALA A 83 -1.37 -10.76 1.41
C ALA A 83 -0.92 -9.94 2.64
N CYS A 84 0.25 -9.32 2.56
CA CYS A 84 0.86 -8.58 3.67
C CYS A 84 1.16 -7.13 3.30
N MET A 85 0.79 -6.19 4.18
CA MET A 85 1.04 -4.78 3.95
C MET A 85 1.51 -4.03 5.19
N LEU A 86 2.51 -3.16 5.01
CA LEU A 86 2.81 -2.07 5.93
C LEU A 86 2.27 -0.77 5.33
N SER A 87 1.36 -0.12 6.03
CA SER A 87 0.77 1.16 5.60
C SER A 87 1.74 2.34 5.78
N GLY A 88 1.52 3.42 5.01
CA GLY A 88 2.44 4.55 4.90
C GLY A 88 2.47 5.50 6.10
N TRP A 89 3.42 6.44 6.08
CA TRP A 89 3.66 7.42 7.16
C TRP A 89 3.65 8.86 6.64
N GLY A 90 3.15 9.81 7.43
CA GLY A 90 2.99 11.18 6.93
C GLY A 90 2.24 12.16 7.82
N SER A 91 1.86 13.31 7.26
CA SER A 91 1.06 14.31 7.97
C SER A 91 -0.44 14.25 7.68
N ASP A 92 -0.88 14.20 6.43
CA ASP A 92 -2.26 13.94 6.00
C ASP A 92 -2.28 12.67 5.14
N LEU A 93 -2.85 11.61 5.71
CA LEU A 93 -2.90 10.28 5.13
C LEU A 93 -4.36 9.88 4.87
N LYS A 94 -4.64 9.51 3.61
CA LYS A 94 -5.90 8.90 3.17
C LYS A 94 -5.59 7.55 2.55
N LEU A 95 -5.80 6.49 3.31
CA LEU A 95 -5.40 5.14 2.96
C LEU A 95 -6.64 4.25 2.83
N LEU A 96 -6.81 3.64 1.66
CA LEU A 96 -7.76 2.56 1.41
C LEU A 96 -6.99 1.31 1.03
N ASN A 97 -7.07 0.29 1.86
CA ASN A 97 -6.36 -0.96 1.66
C ASN A 97 -7.33 -2.13 1.61
N LEU A 98 -7.25 -2.90 0.53
CA LEU A 98 -7.97 -4.15 0.34
C LEU A 98 -6.95 -5.28 0.21
N LEU A 99 -6.95 -6.18 1.18
CA LEU A 99 -6.09 -7.35 1.22
C LEU A 99 -6.98 -8.59 1.14
N VAL A 100 -6.73 -9.42 0.13
CA VAL A 100 -7.47 -10.67 -0.09
C VAL A 100 -6.46 -11.82 -0.11
N GLY A 101 -6.63 -12.77 0.80
CA GLY A 101 -5.84 -13.99 0.78
C GLY A 101 -6.22 -15.02 1.82
N PHE A 102 -5.56 -16.18 1.81
CA PHE A 102 -5.73 -17.15 2.90
C PHE A 102 -5.25 -16.53 4.22
N GLU A 103 -4.07 -15.90 4.18
CA GLU A 103 -3.59 -15.01 5.22
C GLU A 103 -3.60 -13.57 4.73
N ALA A 104 -4.31 -12.70 5.43
CA ALA A 104 -4.35 -11.27 5.14
C ALA A 104 -3.85 -10.50 6.37
N ARG A 105 -2.76 -9.73 6.24
CA ARG A 105 -2.15 -9.01 7.36
C ARG A 105 -1.82 -7.59 7.00
N THR A 106 -2.25 -6.65 7.83
CA THR A 106 -1.83 -5.25 7.70
C THR A 106 -1.32 -4.70 9.03
N LEU A 107 -0.23 -3.94 8.97
CA LEU A 107 0.23 -3.07 10.05
C LEU A 107 -0.13 -1.63 9.65
N SER A 108 -0.94 -0.98 10.50
CA SER A 108 -1.41 0.36 10.23
C SER A 108 -0.26 1.37 10.20
N GLY A 109 -0.46 2.42 9.41
CA GLY A 109 0.45 3.53 9.31
C GLY A 109 0.31 4.45 10.51
N TRP A 110 1.01 5.57 10.43
CA TRP A 110 1.08 6.60 11.44
C TRP A 110 1.16 7.96 10.76
N GLY A 111 0.34 8.92 11.20
CA GLY A 111 0.39 10.27 10.69
C GLY A 111 -0.61 11.21 11.35
N SER A 112 -0.26 12.51 11.42
CA SER A 112 -0.96 13.52 12.24
C SER A 112 -2.46 13.64 12.00
N ASP A 113 -2.90 13.48 10.76
CA ASP A 113 -4.28 13.32 10.33
C ASP A 113 -4.35 12.06 9.46
N LEU A 114 -4.85 10.95 10.04
CA LEU A 114 -4.92 9.66 9.36
C LEU A 114 -6.38 9.21 9.23
N LYS A 115 -6.79 9.01 7.98
CA LYS A 115 -8.02 8.34 7.57
C LYS A 115 -7.64 7.01 6.95
N LEU A 116 -7.98 5.94 7.66
CA LEU A 116 -7.63 4.57 7.28
C LEU A 116 -8.89 3.74 7.12
N LEU A 117 -9.00 3.05 6.00
CA LEU A 117 -9.99 2.01 5.77
C LEU A 117 -9.25 0.75 5.33
N ASN A 118 -9.27 -0.27 6.19
CA ASN A 118 -8.72 -1.58 5.89
C ASN A 118 -9.85 -2.58 5.72
N LEU A 119 -9.87 -3.26 4.58
CA LEU A 119 -10.72 -4.41 4.32
C LEU A 119 -9.82 -5.63 4.12
N LEU A 120 -9.89 -6.57 5.05
CA LEU A 120 -9.16 -7.83 4.99
C LEU A 120 -10.15 -8.97 4.80
N VAL A 121 -9.92 -9.75 3.76
CA VAL A 121 -10.72 -10.92 3.42
C VAL A 121 -9.79 -12.13 3.45
N GLY A 122 -10.06 -13.08 4.35
CA GLY A 122 -9.20 -14.26 4.49
C GLY A 122 -9.51 -15.12 5.70
N PHE A 123 -8.99 -16.35 5.67
CA PHE A 123 -9.12 -17.30 6.77
C PHE A 123 -8.35 -16.81 8.01
N GLU A 124 -7.13 -16.33 7.81
CA GLU A 124 -6.31 -15.69 8.84
C GLU A 124 -6.13 -14.19 8.55
N ALA A 125 -7.16 -13.41 8.84
CA ALA A 125 -7.12 -11.96 8.72
C ALA A 125 -6.70 -11.28 10.03
N ARG A 126 -5.62 -10.49 10.00
CA ARG A 126 -5.07 -9.79 11.18
C ARG A 126 -4.74 -8.33 10.90
N ILE A 127 -5.14 -7.45 11.81
CA ILE A 127 -4.75 -6.04 11.80
C ILE A 127 -4.00 -5.72 13.09
N ILE A 128 -2.85 -5.06 12.93
CA ILE A 128 -2.13 -4.44 14.03
C ILE A 128 -2.22 -2.93 13.84
N VAL A 129 -2.76 -2.23 14.84
CA VAL A 129 -2.90 -0.77 14.79
C VAL A 129 -1.88 -0.11 15.71
N ILE A 130 -1.02 0.75 15.17
CA ILE A 130 -0.11 1.60 15.95
C ILE A 130 -0.86 2.89 16.31
N LYS A 131 -1.31 3.00 17.56
CA LYS A 131 -2.06 4.15 18.05
C LYS A 131 -1.12 5.17 18.70
N ASN A 132 -0.92 6.28 18.01
CA ASN A 132 -0.47 7.52 18.64
C ASN A 132 -1.00 8.64 17.75
N LEU A 133 -1.99 9.46 18.17
CA LEU A 133 -2.29 10.84 17.67
C LEU A 133 -3.71 11.40 17.96
N ARG A 134 -3.81 12.72 17.73
CA ARG A 134 -4.87 13.68 18.12
C ARG A 134 -6.22 13.55 17.38
N LYS A 135 -6.27 12.98 16.17
CA LYS A 135 -7.50 12.76 15.36
C LYS A 135 -7.32 11.54 14.46
N PHE A 136 -7.97 10.43 14.81
CA PHE A 136 -7.87 9.16 14.08
C PHE A 136 -9.29 8.65 13.79
N LYS A 137 -9.60 8.34 12.52
CA LYS A 137 -10.84 7.66 12.12
C LYS A 137 -10.48 6.41 11.32
N ASP A 138 -10.83 5.26 11.88
CA ASP A 138 -10.58 3.94 11.31
C ASP A 138 -11.91 3.18 11.20
N LEU A 139 -12.10 2.55 10.04
CA LEU A 139 -13.12 1.55 9.83
C LEU A 139 -12.41 0.32 9.31
N THR A 140 -12.47 -0.76 10.07
CA THR A 140 -11.85 -2.03 9.73
C THR A 140 -12.94 -3.08 9.58
N LEU A 141 -12.97 -3.75 8.44
CA LEU A 141 -13.81 -4.92 8.22
C LEU A 141 -12.93 -6.14 7.97
N ILE A 142 -13.14 -7.16 8.79
CA ILE A 142 -12.50 -8.46 8.65
C ILE A 142 -13.60 -9.47 8.35
N SER A 143 -13.51 -10.15 7.22
CA SER A 143 -14.40 -11.26 6.88
C SER A 143 -13.59 -12.55 6.77
N GLY A 144 -13.88 -13.51 7.65
CA GLY A 144 -13.40 -14.89 7.54
C GLY A 144 -14.56 -15.82 7.16
N PHE A 145 -14.25 -16.87 6.41
CA PHE A 145 -15.13 -18.01 6.13
C PHE A 145 -14.62 -19.23 6.88
#